data_AF-A0A954J478-F1
#
_entry.id   AF-A0A954J478-F1
#
_cell.length_a   1.000
_cell.length_b   1.000
_cell.length_c   1.000
_cell.angle_alpha   90.00
_cell.angle_beta   90.00
_cell.angle_gamma   90.00
#
_symmetry.space_group_name_H-M   'P 1'
#
loop_
_entity.id
_entity.type
_entity.pdbx_description
1 polymer ?
#
loop_
_entity_poly.entity_id
_entity_poly.type
_entity_poly.pdbx_seq_one_letter_code
_entity_poly.pdbx_strand_id
1 'polypeptide(L)' 'MGELQAEYGARVEFTIIPAEETARSFDKIEEYGFVDLKHGLVIFDADGTAVVKLPGHMFGRSEIDAGIQQVLED' A
#
# COMPACT_ATOMS: atom_id res chain seq x y z
N MET A 1 1.49 11.35 -5.85
CA MET A 1 2.71 10.55 -5.65
C MET A 1 4.02 11.33 -5.78
N GLY A 2 4.06 12.52 -6.41
CA GLY A 2 5.33 13.22 -6.66
C GLY A 2 6.17 13.60 -5.43
N GLU A 3 5.54 13.98 -4.31
CA GLU A 3 6.28 14.39 -3.11
C GLU A 3 6.80 13.19 -2.30
N LEU A 4 5.93 12.22 -1.98
CA LEU A 4 6.32 10.99 -1.28
C LEU A 4 7.39 10.19 -2.03
N GLN A 5 7.32 10.15 -3.37
CA GLN A 5 8.33 9.48 -4.18
C GLN A 5 9.65 10.27 -4.22
N ALA A 6 9.62 11.60 -4.13
CA ALA A 6 10.83 12.40 -4.01
C ALA A 6 11.52 12.20 -2.65
N GLU A 7 10.74 12.03 -1.59
CA GLU A 7 11.24 11.87 -0.21
C GLU A 7 11.70 10.44 0.10
N TYR A 8 10.92 9.44 -0.31
CA TYR A 8 11.13 8.04 0.04
C TYR A 8 11.55 7.15 -1.12
N GLY A 9 11.49 7.62 -2.38
CA GLY A 9 11.71 6.79 -3.56
C GLY A 9 13.11 6.16 -3.68
N ALA A 10 14.08 6.63 -2.89
CA ALA A 10 15.40 5.99 -2.77
C ALA A 10 15.41 4.76 -1.84
N ARG A 11 14.38 4.61 -1.00
CA ARG A 11 14.27 3.57 0.04
C ARG A 11 13.03 2.69 -0.14
N VAL A 12 11.99 3.20 -0.80
CA VAL A 12 10.69 2.56 -0.96
C VAL A 12 10.28 2.60 -2.42
N GLU A 13 9.81 1.48 -2.94
CA GLU A 13 9.19 1.41 -4.26
C GLU A 13 7.69 1.74 -4.17
N PHE A 14 7.22 2.63 -5.03
CA PHE A 14 5.80 2.97 -5.13
C PHE A 14 5.20 2.36 -6.39
N THR A 15 4.23 1.46 -6.21
CA THR A 15 3.54 0.78 -7.30
C THR A 15 2.04 1.06 -7.24
N ILE A 16 1.49 1.60 -8.32
CA ILE A 16 0.05 1.79 -8.49
C ILE A 16 -0.47 0.63 -9.33
N ILE A 17 -1.32 -0.20 -8.72
CA ILE A 17 -2.01 -1.27 -9.44
C ILE A 17 -3.38 -0.73 -9.87
N PRO A 18 -3.72 -0.75 -11.18
CA PRO A 18 -4.99 -0.24 -11.66
C PRO A 18 -6.16 -1.12 -11.23
N ALA A 19 -7.34 -0.52 -11.12
CA ALA A 19 -8.56 -1.18 -10.66
C ALA A 19 -8.91 -2.46 -11.44
N GLU A 20 -8.62 -2.48 -12.74
CA GLU A 20 -8.86 -3.63 -13.62
C GLU A 20 -7.92 -4.82 -13.31
N GLU A 21 -6.67 -4.55 -12.94
CA GLU A 21 -5.72 -5.59 -12.54
C GLU A 21 -6.00 -6.11 -11.14
N THR A 22 -6.40 -5.22 -10.23
CA THR A 22 -6.89 -5.62 -8.91
C THR A 22 -8.12 -6.52 -9.05
N ALA A 23 -9.08 -6.18 -9.92
CA ALA A 23 -10.27 -7.00 -10.15
C ALA A 23 -9.96 -8.39 -10.71
N ARG A 24 -8.87 -8.54 -11.46
CA ARG A 24 -8.38 -9.85 -11.96
C ARG A 24 -7.66 -10.67 -10.90
N SER A 25 -7.11 -10.02 -9.88
CA SER A 25 -6.33 -10.63 -8.79
C SER A 25 -7.15 -10.75 -7.50
N PHE A 26 -8.43 -11.07 -7.61
CA PHE A 26 -9.42 -11.01 -6.53
C PHE A 26 -8.98 -11.79 -5.27
N ASP A 27 -8.41 -12.99 -5.41
CA ASP A 27 -7.93 -13.80 -4.28
C ASP A 27 -6.91 -13.05 -3.41
N LYS A 28 -5.95 -12.34 -4.02
CA LYS A 28 -4.93 -11.57 -3.28
C LYS A 28 -5.52 -10.39 -2.52
N ILE A 29 -6.58 -9.81 -3.04
CA ILE A 29 -7.25 -8.63 -2.45
C ILE A 29 -8.04 -9.03 -1.20
N GLU A 30 -8.63 -10.23 -1.21
CA GLU A 30 -9.24 -10.82 -0.03
C GLU A 30 -8.19 -11.14 1.05
N GLU A 31 -7.00 -11.60 0.69
CA GLU A 31 -5.89 -11.83 1.65
C GLU A 31 -5.43 -10.53 2.38
N TYR A 32 -5.65 -9.38 1.74
CA TYR A 32 -5.40 -8.07 2.36
C TYR A 32 -6.62 -7.51 3.10
N GLY A 33 -7.75 -8.21 3.12
CA GLY A 33 -8.97 -7.80 3.80
C GLY A 33 -9.81 -6.79 3.04
N PHE A 34 -9.59 -6.62 1.73
CA PHE A 34 -10.25 -5.60 0.91
C PHE A 34 -11.54 -6.16 0.25
N VAL A 35 -12.37 -6.86 1.01
CA VAL A 35 -13.53 -7.61 0.49
C VAL A 35 -14.63 -6.68 -0.04
N ASP A 36 -14.88 -5.58 0.68
CA ASP A 36 -16.01 -4.68 0.40
C ASP A 36 -15.69 -3.69 -0.73
N LEU A 37 -14.57 -2.97 -0.58
CA LEU A 37 -14.15 -1.91 -1.50
C LEU A 37 -13.32 -2.43 -2.69
N LYS A 38 -12.71 -3.63 -2.58
CA LYS A 38 -11.88 -4.27 -3.62
C LYS A 38 -10.66 -3.46 -4.09
N HIS A 39 -10.26 -2.47 -3.30
CA HIS A 39 -9.05 -1.66 -3.48
C HIS A 39 -8.62 -1.10 -2.12
N GLY A 40 -7.38 -0.61 -2.05
CA GLY A 40 -6.81 -0.04 -0.85
C GLY A 40 -5.32 0.23 -1.00
N LEU A 41 -4.66 0.56 0.11
CA LEU A 41 -3.22 0.68 0.23
C LEU A 41 -2.68 -0.51 1.02
N VAL A 42 -1.64 -1.14 0.48
CA VAL A 42 -0.83 -2.13 1.20
C VAL A 42 0.61 -1.64 1.22
N ILE A 43 1.25 -1.73 2.38
CA ILE A 43 2.68 -1.47 2.53
C ILE A 43 3.34 -2.75 2.99
N PHE A 44 4.42 -3.11 2.29
CA PHE A 44 5.21 -4.29 2.55
C PHE A 44 6.57 -3.88 3.13
N ASP A 45 7.11 -4.68 4.04
CA ASP A 45 8.49 -4.56 4.47
C ASP A 45 9.46 -5.24 3.47
N ALA A 46 10.76 -5.23 3.77
CA ALA A 46 11.80 -5.78 2.89
C ALA A 46 11.69 -7.31 2.65
N ASP A 47 11.12 -8.06 3.59
CA ASP A 47 10.84 -9.49 3.47
C ASP A 47 9.53 -9.79 2.72
N GLY A 48 8.78 -8.74 2.33
CA GLY A 48 7.54 -8.86 1.58
C GLY A 48 6.31 -9.18 2.46
N THR A 49 6.39 -8.95 3.77
CA THR A 49 5.24 -9.10 4.67
C THR A 49 4.38 -7.83 4.62
N ALA A 50 3.07 -8.00 4.46
CA ALA A 50 2.14 -6.87 4.46
C ALA A 50 1.94 -6.36 5.90
N VAL A 51 2.58 -5.24 6.24
CA VAL A 51 2.52 -4.63 7.58
C VAL A 51 1.37 -3.64 7.75
N VAL A 52 0.97 -2.97 6.66
CA VAL A 52 -0.14 -2.00 6.66
C VAL A 52 -1.13 -2.40 5.58
N LYS A 53 -2.41 -2.45 5.95
CA LYS A 53 -3.53 -2.81 5.07
C LYS A 53 -4.67 -1.84 5.32
N LEU A 54 -4.83 -0.85 4.44
CA LEU A 54 -5.86 0.18 4.55
C LEU A 54 -6.85 0.02 3.39
N PRO A 55 -8.05 -0.54 3.62
CA PRO A 55 -9.06 -0.65 2.59
C PRO A 55 -9.62 0.71 2.19
N GLY A 56 -9.98 0.86 0.91
CA GLY A 56 -10.71 2.02 0.42
C GLY A 56 -9.85 3.16 -0.10
N HIS A 57 -10.37 4.38 -0.01
CA HIS A 57 -9.67 5.63 -0.36
C HIS A 57 -9.46 6.54 0.86
N MET A 58 -9.84 6.07 2.05
CA MET A 58 -9.89 6.85 3.29
C MET A 58 -8.51 6.88 3.98
N PHE A 59 -7.43 6.95 3.19
CA PHE A 59 -6.08 7.14 3.70
C PHE A 59 -5.47 8.41 3.10
N GLY A 60 -5.03 9.30 3.98
CA GLY A 60 -4.32 10.52 3.63
C GLY A 60 -2.81 10.31 3.55
N ARG A 61 -2.10 11.41 3.31
CA ARG A 61 -0.64 11.40 3.32
C ARG A 61 -0.07 10.97 4.67
N SER A 62 -0.69 11.37 5.78
CA SER A 62 -0.22 11.03 7.13
C SER A 62 -0.22 9.52 7.37
N GLU A 63 -1.27 8.80 6.96
CA GLU A 63 -1.31 7.34 7.08
C GLU A 63 -0.26 6.64 6.20
N ILE A 64 -0.04 7.14 4.97
CA ILE A 64 1.00 6.61 4.09
C ILE A 64 2.38 6.84 4.71
N ASP A 65 2.63 8.04 5.23
CA ASP A 65 3.91 8.42 5.85
C ASP A 65 4.19 7.57 7.10
N ALA A 66 3.20 7.43 7.99
CA ALA A 66 3.32 6.60 9.19
C ALA A 66 3.61 5.14 8.84
N GLY A 67 2.95 4.59 7.83
CA GLY A 67 3.20 3.22 7.38
C GLY A 67 4.57 3.02 6.72
N ILE A 68 5.07 4.03 6.00
CA ILE A 68 6.43 4.04 5.46
C ILE A 68 7.48 4.11 6.58
N GLN A 69 7.30 5.00 7.55
CA GLN A 69 8.21 5.08 8.70
C GLN A 69 8.26 3.75 9.44
N GLN A 70 7.10 3.11 9.65
CA GLN A 70 7.02 1.81 10.31
C GLN A 70 7.86 0.71 9.65
N VAL A 71 7.97 0.68 8.30
CA VAL A 71 8.82 -0.30 7.61
C VAL A 71 10.28 0.12 7.45
N LEU A 72 10.56 1.42 7.62
CA LEU A 72 11.92 1.97 7.49
C LEU A 72 12.67 2.04 8.82
N GLU A 73 11.96 1.91 9.94
CA GLU A 73 12.50 1.92 11.30
C GLU A 73 12.71 0.52 11.91
N ASP A 74 12.35 -0.56 11.20
CA ASP A 74 12.61 -1.97 11.58
C ASP A 74 13.97 -2.48 11.05
#